data_AF-A0A7W4C6N7-F1
#
_entry.id   AF-A0A7W4C6N7-F1
#
_cell.length_a   1.000
_cell.length_b   1.000
_cell.length_c   1.000
_cell.angle_alpha   90.00
_cell.angle_beta   90.00
_cell.angle_gamma   90.00
#
_symmetry.space_group_name_H-M   'P 1'
#
loop_
_entity.id
_entity.type
_entity.pdbx_description
1 polymer ?
#
loop_
_entity_poly.entity_id
_entity_poly.type
_entity_poly.pdbx_seq_one_letter_code
_entity_poly.pdbx_strand_id
1 'polypeptide(L)'
;MNSNMTVTKRSGERESIDLDKIHRVITWAAKGLKNVSVSEVELRSHLQFFDGIPTEAIHETIIKAAADLISPESPDYQFVAARLAVFHLRKKAFGQFEPPTLYDHVTKLVELGKYDMHIMADYSREELDILDTYIDHWRDLNFSYAAVKQLEGKYLVQNRVTHEVYESAQFLYILVAACLFARYPKEIRLKYIKDFYDATSLFKISLPTPIMAGVRTPTRQFSSCVLIECDDSLDSINATASSIVKYVSQRAGIGINAGRIRALGSPIRGGEAFHTGCLPFYKYFQTAVKSCSQGGVRGGAATLFYPLW
;
A
#
# COMPACT_ATOMS: atom_id res chain seq x y z
N MET A 1 -29.01 33.18 -6.32
CA MET A 1 -29.80 31.98 -6.00
C MET A 1 -29.09 31.24 -4.87
N ASN A 2 -29.42 31.57 -3.61
CA ASN A 2 -28.78 30.91 -2.46
C ASN A 2 -29.56 29.63 -2.13
N SER A 3 -29.25 28.56 -2.84
CA SER A 3 -29.53 27.22 -2.34
C SER A 3 -28.54 26.96 -1.20
N ASN A 4 -28.99 27.09 0.05
CA ASN A 4 -28.18 26.77 1.23
C ASN A 4 -27.94 25.25 1.29
N MET A 5 -26.98 24.77 0.50
CA MET A 5 -26.59 23.36 0.49
C MET A 5 -25.99 22.99 1.83
N THR A 6 -26.51 21.91 2.40
CA THR A 6 -26.01 21.32 3.64
C THR A 6 -25.00 20.21 3.33
N VAL A 7 -24.08 19.99 4.26
CA VAL A 7 -23.07 18.91 4.20
C VAL A 7 -23.19 18.03 5.43
N THR A 8 -23.02 16.73 5.26
CA THR A 8 -23.06 15.76 6.36
C THR A 8 -21.64 15.50 6.87
N LYS A 9 -21.37 15.84 8.14
CA LYS A 9 -20.10 15.53 8.82
C LYS A 9 -19.95 14.04 9.07
N ARG A 10 -18.72 13.61 9.33
CA ARG A 10 -18.41 12.26 9.85
C ARG A 10 -19.09 11.96 11.21
N SER A 11 -19.48 12.99 11.98
CA SER A 11 -20.29 12.86 13.19
C SER A 11 -21.79 12.61 12.93
N GLY A 12 -22.25 12.69 11.68
CA GLY A 12 -23.67 12.65 11.30
C GLY A 12 -24.38 14.01 11.37
N GLU A 13 -23.75 15.03 11.98
CA GLU A 13 -24.29 16.39 12.01
C GLU A 13 -24.35 17.02 10.61
N ARG A 14 -25.35 17.87 10.38
CA ARG A 14 -25.46 18.71 9.18
C ARG A 14 -25.04 20.14 9.48
N GLU A 15 -24.19 20.71 8.62
CA GLU A 15 -23.87 22.14 8.61
C GLU A 15 -24.04 22.73 7.20
N SER A 16 -24.12 24.05 7.08
CA SER A 16 -24.08 24.71 5.77
C SER A 16 -22.72 24.50 5.10
N ILE A 17 -22.69 24.34 3.77
CA ILE A 17 -21.43 24.23 3.03
C ILE A 17 -20.57 25.50 3.21
N ASP A 18 -19.29 25.30 3.52
CA ASP A 18 -18.31 26.36 3.70
C ASP A 18 -17.34 26.34 2.52
N LEU A 19 -17.65 27.15 1.50
CA LEU A 19 -16.86 27.25 0.28
C LEU A 19 -15.49 27.91 0.53
N ASP A 20 -15.40 28.82 1.50
CA ASP A 20 -14.13 29.48 1.87
C ASP A 20 -13.13 28.48 2.46
N LYS A 21 -13.59 27.50 3.26
CA LYS A 21 -12.76 26.37 3.71
C LYS A 21 -12.25 25.52 2.53
N ILE A 22 -13.10 25.24 1.54
CA ILE A 22 -12.71 24.48 0.34
C ILE A 22 -11.64 25.27 -0.45
N HIS A 23 -11.91 26.55 -0.72
CA HIS A 23 -10.99 27.46 -1.42
C HIS A 23 -9.62 27.55 -0.74
N ARG A 24 -9.59 27.68 0.59
CA ARG A 24 -8.34 27.71 1.36
C ARG A 24 -7.55 26.41 1.26
N VAL A 25 -8.21 25.25 1.23
CA VAL A 25 -7.54 23.94 1.10
C VAL A 25 -6.99 23.73 -0.31
N ILE A 26 -7.73 24.09 -1.36
CA ILE A 26 -7.25 23.99 -2.75
C ILE A 26 -6.10 24.99 -2.99
N THR A 27 -6.22 26.22 -2.49
CA THR A 27 -5.16 27.25 -2.55
C THR A 27 -3.90 26.80 -1.82
N TRP A 28 -4.03 26.16 -0.65
CA TRP A 28 -2.89 25.55 0.05
C TRP A 28 -2.23 24.45 -0.78
N ALA A 29 -3.02 23.55 -1.38
CA ALA A 29 -2.50 22.49 -2.24
C ALA A 29 -1.79 23.03 -3.49
N ALA A 30 -2.29 24.12 -4.08
CA ALA A 30 -1.70 24.81 -5.23
C ALA A 30 -0.42 25.62 -4.92
N LYS A 31 -0.07 25.83 -3.63
CA LYS A 31 1.03 26.71 -3.24
C LYS A 31 2.37 26.29 -3.87
N GLY A 32 2.99 27.23 -4.58
CA GLY A 32 4.31 27.05 -5.21
C GLY A 32 4.31 26.24 -6.51
N LEU A 33 3.13 25.86 -7.03
CA LEU A 33 2.98 25.12 -8.28
C LEU A 33 2.72 26.06 -9.47
N LYS A 34 3.02 25.62 -10.68
CA LYS A 34 2.89 26.39 -11.93
C LYS A 34 1.80 25.83 -12.82
N ASN A 35 1.17 26.69 -13.61
CA ASN A 35 0.14 26.33 -14.59
C ASN A 35 -1.03 25.49 -14.02
N VAL A 36 -1.43 25.81 -12.78
CA VAL A 36 -2.60 25.25 -12.08
C VAL A 36 -3.59 26.37 -11.73
N SER A 37 -4.88 26.09 -11.82
CA SER A 37 -5.97 27.03 -11.53
C SER A 37 -6.83 26.49 -10.38
N VAL A 38 -6.85 27.23 -9.27
CA VAL A 38 -7.71 26.93 -8.11
C VAL A 38 -9.19 26.96 -8.52
N SER A 39 -9.59 27.99 -9.27
CA SER A 39 -10.98 28.18 -9.71
C SER A 39 -11.47 27.12 -10.70
N GLU A 40 -10.59 26.53 -11.52
CA GLU A 40 -10.95 25.42 -12.41
C GLU A 40 -11.27 24.14 -11.61
N VAL A 41 -10.47 23.84 -10.58
CA VAL A 41 -10.73 22.71 -9.66
C VAL A 41 -12.05 22.93 -8.92
N GLU A 42 -12.29 24.14 -8.39
CA GLU A 42 -13.53 24.51 -7.71
C GLU A 42 -14.75 24.35 -8.62
N LEU A 43 -14.72 24.93 -9.82
CA LEU A 43 -15.83 24.88 -10.77
C LEU A 43 -16.19 23.44 -11.15
N ARG A 44 -15.19 22.61 -11.49
CA ARG A 44 -15.41 21.18 -11.80
C ARG A 44 -15.93 20.37 -10.61
N SER A 45 -15.60 20.79 -9.39
CA SER A 45 -16.05 20.13 -8.17
C SER A 45 -17.46 20.52 -7.78
N HIS A 46 -17.79 21.82 -7.83
CA HIS A 46 -19.09 22.36 -7.44
C HIS A 46 -20.22 21.80 -8.31
N LEU A 47 -19.97 21.53 -9.59
CA LEU A 47 -20.92 20.87 -10.51
C LEU A 47 -21.33 19.44 -10.06
N GLN A 48 -20.59 18.81 -9.16
CA GLN A 48 -20.84 17.46 -8.64
C GLN A 48 -21.37 17.47 -7.19
N PHE A 49 -21.51 18.63 -6.55
CA PHE A 49 -22.04 18.74 -5.20
C PHE A 49 -23.58 18.69 -5.20
N PHE A 50 -24.17 18.09 -4.17
CA PHE A 50 -25.61 17.98 -3.97
C PHE A 50 -25.96 18.23 -2.49
N ASP A 51 -27.22 18.54 -2.18
CA ASP A 51 -27.63 18.81 -0.79
C ASP A 51 -27.49 17.56 0.09
N GLY A 52 -26.95 17.74 1.30
CA GLY A 52 -26.65 16.66 2.25
C GLY A 52 -25.37 15.89 1.94
N ILE A 53 -24.59 16.26 0.92
CA ILE A 53 -23.37 15.54 0.50
C ILE A 53 -22.44 15.26 1.69
N PRO A 54 -21.92 14.01 1.85
CA PRO A 54 -20.95 13.71 2.88
C PRO A 54 -19.64 14.49 2.70
N THR A 55 -19.11 15.01 3.80
CA THR A 55 -17.80 15.70 3.83
C THR A 55 -16.63 14.84 3.34
N GLU A 56 -16.75 13.50 3.36
CA GLU A 56 -15.81 12.57 2.72
C GLU A 56 -15.88 12.67 1.19
N ALA A 57 -17.08 12.60 0.62
CA ALA A 57 -17.32 12.71 -0.82
C ALA A 57 -16.86 14.07 -1.38
N ILE A 58 -17.04 15.18 -0.66
CA ILE A 58 -16.51 16.50 -1.06
C ILE A 58 -14.99 16.43 -1.31
N HIS A 59 -14.23 15.80 -0.41
CA HIS A 59 -12.79 15.66 -0.58
C HIS A 59 -12.45 14.78 -1.79
N GLU A 60 -13.15 13.66 -1.98
CA GLU A 60 -12.95 12.78 -3.15
C GLU A 60 -13.24 13.51 -4.47
N THR A 61 -14.30 14.31 -4.52
CA THR A 61 -14.66 15.13 -5.68
C THR A 61 -13.56 16.15 -6.01
N ILE A 62 -13.05 16.93 -5.05
CA ILE A 62 -11.98 17.92 -5.33
C ILE A 62 -10.66 17.24 -5.72
N ILE A 63 -10.35 16.08 -5.13
CA ILE A 63 -9.17 15.27 -5.50
C ILE A 63 -9.31 14.80 -6.95
N LYS A 64 -10.48 14.27 -7.33
CA LYS A 64 -10.74 13.81 -8.69
C LYS A 64 -10.73 14.96 -9.70
N ALA A 65 -11.38 16.08 -9.39
CA ALA A 65 -11.37 17.27 -10.26
C ALA A 65 -9.95 17.78 -10.54
N ALA A 66 -9.07 17.79 -9.53
CA ALA A 66 -7.66 18.10 -9.72
C ALA A 66 -6.89 17.01 -10.48
N ALA A 67 -7.23 15.74 -10.31
CA ALA A 67 -6.57 14.63 -11.01
C ALA A 67 -6.95 14.56 -12.50
N ASP A 68 -8.20 14.85 -12.85
CA ASP A 68 -8.73 14.88 -14.22
C ASP A 68 -8.19 16.08 -15.03
N LEU A 69 -7.43 16.99 -14.39
CA LEU A 69 -6.72 18.12 -14.99
C LEU A 69 -5.23 17.84 -15.27
N ILE A 70 -4.72 16.65 -14.91
CA ILE A 70 -3.31 16.27 -15.16
C ILE A 70 -3.10 16.07 -16.66
N SER A 71 -2.27 16.92 -17.27
CA SER A 71 -1.88 16.84 -18.68
C SER A 71 -0.38 17.14 -18.88
N PRO A 72 0.19 16.88 -20.07
CA PRO A 72 1.57 17.28 -20.39
C PRO A 72 1.81 18.80 -20.28
N GLU A 73 0.78 19.62 -20.51
CA GLU A 73 0.84 21.08 -20.45
C GLU A 73 0.75 21.61 -19.01
N SER A 74 -0.03 20.93 -18.16
CA SER A 74 -0.23 21.27 -16.75
C SER A 74 0.13 20.10 -15.81
N PRO A 75 1.40 19.64 -15.79
CA PRO A 75 1.81 18.45 -15.05
C PRO A 75 1.73 18.63 -13.53
N ASP A 76 1.77 19.87 -13.03
CA ASP A 76 1.77 20.18 -11.59
C ASP A 76 0.42 19.88 -10.90
N TYR A 77 -0.67 19.68 -11.66
CA TYR A 77 -1.92 19.15 -11.09
C TYR A 77 -1.71 17.80 -10.40
N GLN A 78 -0.67 17.03 -10.77
CA GLN A 78 -0.32 15.79 -10.08
C GLN A 78 0.05 16.03 -8.60
N PHE A 79 0.61 17.21 -8.28
CA PHE A 79 0.95 17.59 -6.91
C PHE A 79 -0.25 18.23 -6.21
N VAL A 80 -1.10 19.00 -6.90
CA VAL A 80 -2.37 19.49 -6.34
C VAL A 80 -3.23 18.31 -5.87
N ALA A 81 -3.51 17.36 -6.75
CA ALA A 81 -4.31 16.17 -6.45
C ALA A 81 -3.64 15.28 -5.37
N ALA A 82 -2.30 15.17 -5.36
CA ALA A 82 -1.58 14.47 -4.30
C ALA A 82 -1.74 15.14 -2.93
N ARG A 83 -1.53 16.46 -2.84
CA ARG A 83 -1.62 17.21 -1.58
C ARG A 83 -3.03 17.19 -1.01
N LEU A 84 -4.05 17.29 -1.86
CA LEU A 84 -5.45 17.09 -1.48
C LEU A 84 -5.71 15.66 -0.96
N ALA A 85 -5.17 14.64 -1.63
CA ALA A 85 -5.30 13.25 -1.21
C ALA A 85 -4.56 12.96 0.11
N VAL A 86 -3.36 13.52 0.32
CA VAL A 86 -2.63 13.46 1.59
C VAL A 86 -3.43 14.12 2.72
N PHE A 87 -3.96 15.32 2.50
CA PHE A 87 -4.80 16.02 3.48
C PHE A 87 -6.03 15.19 3.87
N HIS A 88 -6.67 14.55 2.89
CA HIS A 88 -7.79 13.63 3.13
C HIS A 88 -7.36 12.39 3.94
N LEU A 89 -6.24 11.74 3.57
CA LEU A 89 -5.70 10.57 4.27
C LEU A 89 -5.30 10.89 5.72
N ARG A 90 -4.66 12.03 5.99
CA ARG A 90 -4.35 12.49 7.35
C ARG A 90 -5.61 12.58 8.20
N LYS A 91 -6.66 13.27 7.69
CA LYS A 91 -7.96 13.33 8.36
C LYS A 91 -8.60 11.94 8.52
N LYS A 92 -8.40 11.00 7.58
CA LYS A 92 -8.97 9.65 7.66
C LYS A 92 -8.29 8.80 8.74
N ALA A 93 -6.97 8.89 8.89
CA ALA A 93 -6.20 8.13 9.88
C ALA A 93 -6.21 8.75 11.30
N PHE A 94 -6.17 10.09 11.38
CA PHE A 94 -5.91 10.79 12.65
C PHE A 94 -7.04 11.73 13.08
N GLY A 95 -8.10 11.92 12.28
CA GLY A 95 -9.15 12.91 12.50
C GLY A 95 -8.75 14.36 12.20
N GLN A 96 -7.45 14.66 12.22
CA GLN A 96 -6.85 15.98 11.98
C GLN A 96 -5.75 15.91 10.90
N PHE A 97 -5.13 17.05 10.55
CA PHE A 97 -4.05 17.09 9.57
C PHE A 97 -2.68 16.71 10.17
N GLU A 98 -2.41 17.23 11.38
CA GLU A 98 -1.14 17.00 12.07
C GLU A 98 -1.12 15.58 12.68
N PRO A 99 -0.09 14.76 12.43
CA PRO A 99 -0.03 13.42 13.00
C PRO A 99 0.13 13.46 14.53
N PRO A 100 -0.28 12.38 15.24
CA PRO A 100 0.13 12.17 16.63
C PRO A 100 1.66 12.02 16.76
N THR A 101 2.19 11.98 17.99
CA THR A 101 3.60 11.61 18.21
C THR A 101 3.87 10.17 17.74
N LEU A 102 5.11 9.86 17.37
CA LEU A 102 5.48 8.51 16.97
C LEU A 102 5.21 7.49 18.08
N TYR A 103 5.48 7.84 19.34
CA TYR A 103 5.24 6.97 20.50
C TYR A 103 3.76 6.62 20.68
N ASP A 104 2.88 7.63 20.68
CA ASP A 104 1.44 7.42 20.87
C ASP A 104 0.84 6.63 19.69
N HIS A 105 1.32 6.91 18.47
CA HIS A 105 0.92 6.22 17.25
C HIS A 105 1.30 4.74 17.27
N VAL A 106 2.56 4.42 17.62
CA VAL A 106 3.03 3.04 17.73
C VAL A 106 2.28 2.29 18.82
N THR A 107 2.12 2.89 20.01
CA THR A 107 1.39 2.29 21.13
C THR A 107 -0.02 1.89 20.71
N LYS A 108 -0.81 2.83 20.16
CA LYS A 108 -2.17 2.59 19.68
C LYS A 108 -2.25 1.48 18.61
N LEU A 109 -1.31 1.44 17.67
CA LEU A 109 -1.34 0.44 16.60
C LEU A 109 -0.78 -0.93 17.01
N VAL A 110 0.03 -1.02 18.06
CA VAL A 110 0.38 -2.29 18.71
C VAL A 110 -0.82 -2.84 19.50
N GLU A 111 -1.52 -1.99 20.27
CA GLU A 111 -2.75 -2.38 20.98
C GLU A 111 -3.86 -2.88 20.04
N LEU A 112 -4.02 -2.24 18.87
CA LEU A 112 -4.95 -2.67 17.82
C LEU A 112 -4.45 -3.86 16.96
N GLY A 113 -3.29 -4.44 17.29
CA GLY A 113 -2.69 -5.58 16.58
C GLY A 113 -2.32 -5.30 15.12
N LYS A 114 -2.11 -4.03 14.76
CA LYS A 114 -1.77 -3.59 13.39
C LYS A 114 -0.27 -3.48 13.18
N TYR A 115 0.45 -3.02 14.19
CA TYR A 115 1.90 -3.06 14.29
C TYR A 115 2.36 -4.21 15.18
N ASP A 116 3.62 -4.59 15.04
CA ASP A 116 4.20 -5.65 15.85
C ASP A 116 4.68 -5.16 17.22
N MET A 117 4.40 -5.94 18.26
CA MET A 117 4.84 -5.65 19.63
C MET A 117 6.35 -5.54 19.81
N HIS A 118 7.15 -6.15 18.93
CA HIS A 118 8.62 -6.05 19.02
C HIS A 118 9.12 -4.61 18.92
N ILE A 119 8.38 -3.69 18.27
CA ILE A 119 8.76 -2.28 18.16
C ILE A 119 8.83 -1.64 19.56
N MET A 120 7.84 -1.92 20.42
CA MET A 120 7.79 -1.43 21.81
C MET A 120 8.74 -2.19 22.77
N ALA A 121 9.27 -3.34 22.35
CA ALA A 121 10.24 -4.12 23.12
C ALA A 121 11.70 -3.79 22.74
N ASP A 122 11.95 -3.44 21.47
CA ASP A 122 13.29 -3.16 20.93
C ASP A 122 13.69 -1.68 21.10
N TYR A 123 12.74 -0.76 21.28
CA TYR A 123 12.95 0.68 21.44
C TYR A 123 12.28 1.21 22.70
N SER A 124 13.01 2.03 23.48
CA SER A 124 12.42 2.76 24.60
C SER A 124 11.57 3.96 24.12
N ARG A 125 10.80 4.57 25.02
CA ARG A 125 10.05 5.80 24.73
C ARG A 125 10.97 6.91 24.25
N GLU A 126 12.09 7.10 24.93
CA GLU A 126 13.10 8.12 24.62
C GLU A 126 13.72 7.88 23.23
N GLU A 127 13.93 6.62 22.83
CA GLU A 127 14.38 6.29 21.49
C GLU A 127 13.30 6.60 20.43
N LEU A 128 12.03 6.32 20.71
CA LEU A 128 10.91 6.68 19.81
C LEU A 128 10.70 8.20 19.70
N ASP A 129 10.83 8.94 20.81
CA ASP A 129 10.77 10.40 20.83
C ASP A 129 11.93 11.00 20.01
N ILE A 130 13.15 10.43 20.10
CA ILE A 130 14.29 10.81 19.23
C ILE A 130 13.98 10.51 17.75
N LEU A 131 13.42 9.35 17.43
CA LEU A 131 13.05 9.01 16.05
C LEU A 131 11.98 9.95 15.49
N ASP A 132 11.05 10.44 16.32
CA ASP A 132 10.05 11.43 15.94
C ASP A 132 10.71 12.74 15.47
N THR A 133 11.80 13.18 16.11
CA THR A 133 12.58 14.37 15.68
C THR A 133 13.23 14.24 14.31
N TYR A 134 13.37 13.02 13.78
CA TYR A 134 13.89 12.79 12.43
C TYR A 134 12.81 12.86 11.35
N ILE A 135 11.53 12.77 11.74
CA ILE A 135 10.41 12.72 10.80
C ILE A 135 10.11 14.12 10.26
N ASP A 136 10.04 14.21 8.93
CA ASP A 136 9.56 15.39 8.23
C ASP A 136 8.25 15.08 7.53
N HIS A 137 7.15 15.36 8.23
CA HIS A 137 5.78 15.18 7.74
C HIS A 137 5.42 16.02 6.50
N TRP A 138 6.23 17.00 6.12
CA TRP A 138 6.03 17.78 4.88
C TRP A 138 6.52 17.05 3.63
N ARG A 139 7.35 16.00 3.77
CA ARG A 139 7.75 15.12 2.65
C ARG A 139 6.57 14.40 2.00
N ASP A 140 5.45 14.24 2.71
CA ASP A 140 4.20 13.75 2.11
C ASP A 140 3.71 14.66 0.95
N LEU A 141 4.06 15.95 0.93
CA LEU A 141 3.65 16.88 -0.13
C LEU A 141 4.51 16.78 -1.41
N ASN A 142 5.55 15.95 -1.41
CA ASN A 142 6.43 15.69 -2.55
C ASN A 142 5.96 14.51 -3.42
N PHE A 143 4.94 13.77 -2.99
CA PHE A 143 4.36 12.69 -3.79
C PHE A 143 3.57 13.24 -4.99
N SER A 144 3.58 12.50 -6.10
CA SER A 144 2.60 12.66 -7.18
C SER A 144 1.32 11.91 -6.87
N TYR A 145 0.21 12.28 -7.52
CA TYR A 145 -1.11 11.69 -7.27
C TYR A 145 -1.12 10.16 -7.40
N ALA A 146 -0.45 9.64 -8.44
CA ALA A 146 -0.31 8.20 -8.65
C ALA A 146 0.44 7.50 -7.52
N ALA A 147 1.45 8.15 -6.91
CA ALA A 147 2.18 7.62 -5.76
C ALA A 147 1.30 7.58 -4.50
N VAL A 148 0.53 8.63 -4.23
CA VAL A 148 -0.46 8.64 -3.13
C VAL A 148 -1.50 7.53 -3.30
N LYS A 149 -1.96 7.27 -4.54
CA LYS A 149 -2.87 6.15 -4.83
C LYS A 149 -2.22 4.76 -4.71
N GLN A 150 -0.90 4.60 -4.89
CA GLN A 150 -0.22 3.35 -4.50
C GLN A 150 -0.08 3.21 -2.98
N LEU A 151 0.21 4.31 -2.26
CA LEU A 151 0.29 4.32 -0.80
C LEU A 151 -1.05 3.91 -0.18
N GLU A 152 -2.11 4.66 -0.48
CA GLU A 152 -3.50 4.37 -0.08
C GLU A 152 -3.93 2.97 -0.52
N GLY A 153 -3.75 2.62 -1.79
CA GLY A 153 -4.26 1.36 -2.31
C GLY A 153 -3.52 0.11 -1.83
N LYS A 154 -2.24 0.20 -1.45
CA LYS A 154 -1.38 -0.99 -1.28
C LYS A 154 -0.43 -0.96 -0.09
N TYR A 155 0.17 0.18 0.25
CA TYR A 155 1.30 0.21 1.19
C TYR A 155 0.94 0.62 2.62
N LEU A 156 0.00 1.54 2.79
CA LEU A 156 -0.43 1.99 4.11
C LEU A 156 -1.19 0.87 4.83
N VAL A 157 -0.88 0.68 6.12
CA VAL A 157 -1.59 -0.23 7.01
C VAL A 157 -3.04 0.24 7.14
N GLN A 158 -3.96 -0.67 6.83
CA GLN A 158 -5.38 -0.37 6.64
C GLN A 158 -6.22 -1.63 6.86
N ASN A 159 -7.49 -1.46 7.18
CA ASN A 159 -8.47 -2.52 7.14
C ASN A 159 -9.00 -2.68 5.70
N ARG A 160 -8.76 -3.85 5.09
CA ARG A 160 -9.14 -4.13 3.70
C ARG A 160 -10.64 -4.33 3.48
N VAL A 161 -11.43 -4.47 4.55
CA VAL A 161 -12.88 -4.65 4.51
C VAL A 161 -13.61 -3.32 4.76
N THR A 162 -13.17 -2.54 5.77
CA THR A 162 -13.80 -1.24 6.10
C THR A 162 -13.18 -0.05 5.37
N HIS A 163 -12.07 -0.25 4.66
CA HIS A 163 -11.26 0.80 4.02
C HIS A 163 -10.75 1.89 4.97
N GLU A 164 -10.68 1.58 6.27
CA GLU A 164 -10.07 2.42 7.29
C GLU A 164 -8.53 2.40 7.14
N VAL A 165 -7.92 3.57 6.96
CA VAL A 165 -6.46 3.75 6.85
C VAL A 165 -5.93 4.18 8.20
N TYR A 166 -4.88 3.53 8.70
CA TYR A 166 -4.41 3.73 10.08
C TYR A 166 -3.17 4.63 10.22
N GLU A 167 -2.46 4.95 9.14
CA GLU A 167 -1.13 5.59 9.21
C GLU A 167 -0.83 6.56 8.06
N SER A 168 0.27 7.31 8.18
CA SER A 168 0.83 8.18 7.14
C SER A 168 2.06 7.56 6.48
N ALA A 169 2.52 8.11 5.35
CA ALA A 169 3.67 7.57 4.63
C ALA A 169 5.01 7.80 5.37
N GLN A 170 5.13 8.84 6.20
CA GLN A 170 6.33 9.02 7.02
C GLN A 170 6.45 8.01 8.15
N PHE A 171 5.33 7.66 8.82
CA PHE A 171 5.32 6.56 9.80
C PHE A 171 5.67 5.23 9.14
N LEU A 172 5.21 4.98 7.90
CA LEU A 172 5.66 3.85 7.10
C LEU A 172 7.19 3.84 6.95
N TYR A 173 7.81 4.94 6.50
CA TYR A 173 9.26 4.96 6.26
C TYR A 173 10.10 4.80 7.54
N ILE A 174 9.80 5.57 8.59
CA ILE A 174 10.58 5.54 9.84
C ILE A 174 10.47 4.18 10.55
N LEU A 175 9.29 3.54 10.51
CA LEU A 175 9.09 2.24 11.15
C LEU A 175 9.63 1.08 10.30
N VAL A 176 9.65 1.20 8.96
CA VAL A 176 10.40 0.26 8.11
C VAL A 176 11.89 0.34 8.44
N ALA A 177 12.45 1.54 8.59
CA ALA A 177 13.84 1.74 9.01
C ALA A 177 14.08 1.14 10.42
N ALA A 178 13.25 1.48 11.40
CA ALA A 178 13.36 1.00 12.78
C ALA A 178 13.28 -0.54 12.87
N CYS A 179 12.38 -1.19 12.12
CA CYS A 179 12.29 -2.66 12.15
C CYS A 179 13.49 -3.34 11.48
N LEU A 180 14.00 -2.81 10.37
CA LEU A 180 15.17 -3.38 9.68
C LEU A 180 16.47 -3.26 10.50
N PHE A 181 16.65 -2.15 11.23
CA PHE A 181 17.85 -1.90 12.04
C PHE A 181 17.67 -2.22 13.54
N ALA A 182 16.55 -2.84 13.95
CA ALA A 182 16.22 -3.12 15.36
C ALA A 182 17.32 -3.84 16.15
N ARG A 183 18.08 -4.73 15.49
CA ARG A 183 19.15 -5.54 16.09
C ARG A 183 20.56 -4.94 15.96
N TYR A 184 20.70 -3.71 15.46
CA TYR A 184 22.01 -3.03 15.42
C TYR A 184 22.46 -2.59 16.83
N PRO A 185 23.79 -2.46 17.08
CA PRO A 185 24.32 -1.88 18.31
C PRO A 185 23.75 -0.48 18.58
N LYS A 186 23.37 -0.18 19.83
CA LYS A 186 22.61 1.04 20.19
C LYS A 186 23.34 2.33 19.81
N GLU A 187 24.66 2.30 19.85
CA GLU A 187 25.58 3.41 19.57
C GLU A 187 25.49 3.90 18.11
N ILE A 188 25.09 3.01 17.18
CA ILE A 188 24.96 3.31 15.75
C ILE A 188 23.53 3.16 15.22
N ARG A 189 22.66 2.42 15.91
CA ARG A 189 21.30 2.05 15.48
C ARG A 189 20.48 3.26 15.02
N LEU A 190 20.36 4.30 15.86
CA LEU A 190 19.56 5.49 15.54
C LEU A 190 20.07 6.25 14.30
N LYS A 191 21.40 6.28 14.10
CA LYS A 191 22.02 6.87 12.90
C LYS A 191 21.60 6.12 11.63
N TYR A 192 21.71 4.79 11.62
CA TYR A 192 21.30 3.97 10.48
C TYR A 192 19.80 4.12 10.16
N ILE A 193 18.96 4.20 11.19
CA ILE A 193 17.51 4.43 11.03
C ILE A 193 17.26 5.79 10.36
N LYS A 194 17.93 6.86 10.83
CA LYS A 194 17.83 8.19 10.24
C LYS A 194 18.31 8.22 8.79
N ASP A 195 19.51 7.71 8.52
CA ASP A 195 20.13 7.75 7.19
C ASP A 195 19.28 6.95 6.18
N PHE A 196 18.69 5.83 6.58
CA PHE A 196 17.77 5.04 5.75
C PHE A 196 16.39 5.69 5.58
N TYR A 197 15.82 6.29 6.63
CA TYR A 197 14.61 7.10 6.55
C TYR A 197 14.79 8.26 5.55
N ASP A 198 15.88 9.00 5.65
CA ASP A 198 16.21 10.09 4.72
C ASP A 198 16.41 9.58 3.29
N ALA A 199 17.04 8.41 3.10
CA ALA A 199 17.21 7.83 1.77
C ALA A 199 15.89 7.39 1.12
N THR A 200 14.96 6.80 1.89
CA THR A 200 13.71 6.26 1.38
C THR A 200 12.61 7.32 1.23
N SER A 201 12.47 8.24 2.19
CA SER A 201 11.49 9.33 2.15
C SER A 201 11.85 10.47 1.17
N LEU A 202 13.12 10.59 0.78
CA LEU A 202 13.59 11.46 -0.32
C LEU A 202 13.75 10.70 -1.65
N PHE A 203 13.17 9.50 -1.76
CA PHE A 203 13.10 8.67 -2.97
C PHE A 203 14.44 8.26 -3.60
N LYS A 204 15.55 8.35 -2.85
CA LYS A 204 16.87 7.87 -3.29
C LYS A 204 16.96 6.35 -3.32
N ILE A 205 16.17 5.67 -2.48
CA ILE A 205 16.02 4.21 -2.44
C ILE A 205 14.54 3.86 -2.57
N SER A 206 14.21 2.99 -3.53
CA SER A 206 12.87 2.40 -3.69
C SER A 206 12.83 1.01 -3.05
N LEU A 207 11.75 0.69 -2.34
CA LEU A 207 11.58 -0.59 -1.65
C LEU A 207 10.44 -1.42 -2.26
N PRO A 208 10.60 -2.75 -2.39
CA PRO A 208 9.55 -3.66 -2.84
C PRO A 208 8.24 -3.57 -2.03
N THR A 209 7.11 -3.84 -2.70
CA THR A 209 5.76 -3.82 -2.09
C THR A 209 5.64 -4.64 -0.80
N PRO A 210 6.17 -5.89 -0.68
CA PRO A 210 6.05 -6.65 0.57
C PRO A 210 6.76 -5.99 1.76
N ILE A 211 7.86 -5.27 1.52
CA ILE A 211 8.60 -4.53 2.54
C ILE A 211 7.78 -3.31 2.99
N MET A 212 7.39 -2.45 2.03
CA MET A 212 6.60 -1.23 2.28
C MET A 212 5.28 -1.53 3.02
N ALA A 213 4.59 -2.61 2.65
CA ALA A 213 3.28 -2.99 3.18
C ALA A 213 3.32 -3.99 4.36
N GLY A 214 4.50 -4.34 4.88
CA GLY A 214 4.65 -5.49 5.78
C GLY A 214 5.63 -5.33 6.94
N VAL A 215 6.78 -4.69 6.76
CA VAL A 215 7.92 -4.85 7.71
C VAL A 215 7.64 -4.43 9.17
N ARG A 216 6.73 -3.47 9.40
CA ARG A 216 6.31 -3.00 10.74
C ARG A 216 5.08 -3.72 11.33
N THR A 217 4.52 -4.71 10.61
CA THR A 217 3.30 -5.42 11.01
C THR A 217 3.65 -6.82 11.55
N PRO A 218 2.71 -7.55 12.18
CA PRO A 218 2.93 -8.93 12.64
C PRO A 218 3.31 -9.95 11.56
N THR A 219 3.26 -9.57 10.27
CA THR A 219 3.67 -10.45 9.16
C THR A 219 5.19 -10.49 9.02
N ARG A 220 5.78 -11.69 8.91
CA ARG A 220 7.23 -11.89 8.66
C ARG A 220 7.56 -12.50 7.29
N GLN A 221 6.70 -12.24 6.30
CA GLN A 221 6.92 -12.62 4.90
C GLN A 221 7.15 -11.35 4.06
N PHE A 222 8.35 -11.21 3.50
CA PHE A 222 8.75 -10.07 2.67
C PHE A 222 9.33 -10.47 1.29
N SER A 223 9.27 -11.76 0.93
CA SER A 223 9.76 -12.28 -0.35
C SER A 223 8.79 -11.93 -1.47
N SER A 224 9.27 -11.18 -2.46
CA SER A 224 8.45 -10.82 -3.64
C SER A 224 8.28 -12.00 -4.62
N CYS A 225 9.28 -12.87 -4.71
CA CYS A 225 9.34 -13.97 -5.68
C CYS A 225 9.79 -15.26 -4.99
N VAL A 226 9.21 -16.39 -5.38
CA VAL A 226 9.61 -17.75 -4.94
C VAL A 226 9.74 -18.64 -6.17
N LEU A 227 10.80 -19.43 -6.23
CA LEU A 227 11.04 -20.41 -7.28
C LEU A 227 10.80 -21.82 -6.73
N ILE A 228 10.07 -22.64 -7.47
CA ILE A 228 9.70 -24.00 -7.11
C ILE A 228 9.99 -24.91 -8.31
N GLU A 229 10.77 -25.97 -8.10
CA GLU A 229 11.00 -27.01 -9.11
C GLU A 229 10.15 -28.24 -8.77
N CYS A 230 9.34 -28.68 -9.72
CA CYS A 230 8.52 -29.87 -9.63
C CYS A 230 9.23 -31.02 -10.36
N ASP A 231 9.32 -32.16 -9.67
CA ASP A 231 9.85 -33.40 -10.22
C ASP A 231 8.72 -34.30 -10.76
N ASP A 232 9.08 -35.38 -11.45
CA ASP A 232 8.17 -36.29 -12.15
C ASP A 232 7.50 -37.32 -11.22
N SER A 233 6.84 -36.84 -10.16
CA SER A 233 6.10 -37.68 -9.21
C SER A 233 4.88 -36.97 -8.62
N LEU A 234 3.84 -37.74 -8.27
CA LEU A 234 2.63 -37.20 -7.65
C LEU A 234 2.92 -36.50 -6.32
N ASP A 235 3.89 -37.00 -5.55
CA ASP A 235 4.30 -36.38 -4.28
C ASP A 235 4.95 -35.01 -4.52
N SER A 236 5.82 -34.88 -5.53
CA SER A 236 6.43 -33.60 -5.89
C SER A 236 5.40 -32.61 -6.47
N ILE A 237 4.45 -33.09 -7.27
CA ILE A 237 3.32 -32.29 -7.79
C ILE A 237 2.44 -31.77 -6.64
N ASN A 238 2.11 -32.61 -5.67
CA ASN A 238 1.32 -32.21 -4.49
C ASN A 238 2.08 -31.24 -3.57
N ALA A 239 3.38 -31.47 -3.36
CA ALA A 239 4.25 -30.57 -2.60
C ALA A 239 4.41 -29.20 -3.30
N THR A 240 4.53 -29.19 -4.63
CA THR A 240 4.56 -27.99 -5.47
C THR A 240 3.27 -27.20 -5.32
N ALA A 241 2.10 -27.83 -5.54
CA ALA A 241 0.80 -27.17 -5.40
C ALA A 241 0.55 -26.62 -3.99
N SER A 242 0.90 -27.38 -2.95
CA SER A 242 0.78 -26.95 -1.55
C SER A 242 1.69 -25.75 -1.23
N SER A 243 2.91 -25.75 -1.79
CA SER A 243 3.86 -24.64 -1.64
C SER A 243 3.37 -23.38 -2.35
N ILE A 244 2.80 -23.51 -3.56
CA ILE A 244 2.16 -22.42 -4.31
C ILE A 244 1.07 -21.75 -3.47
N VAL A 245 0.10 -22.53 -2.95
CA VAL A 245 -1.02 -21.98 -2.14
C VAL A 245 -0.48 -21.21 -0.93
N LYS A 246 0.49 -21.78 -0.22
CA LYS A 246 1.10 -21.14 0.96
C LYS A 246 1.76 -19.81 0.59
N TYR A 247 2.60 -19.76 -0.43
CA TYR A 247 3.34 -18.55 -0.79
C TYR A 247 2.48 -17.48 -1.48
N VAL A 248 1.50 -17.85 -2.30
CA VAL A 248 0.55 -16.90 -2.90
C VAL A 248 -0.28 -16.22 -1.81
N SER A 249 -0.76 -16.95 -0.80
CA SER A 249 -1.49 -16.35 0.33
C SER A 249 -0.66 -15.28 1.06
N GLN A 250 0.68 -15.40 1.03
CA GLN A 250 1.64 -14.55 1.72
C GLN A 250 2.34 -13.52 0.81
N ARG A 251 1.70 -13.08 -0.28
CA ARG A 251 2.16 -11.99 -1.16
C ARG A 251 3.35 -12.30 -2.10
N ALA A 252 3.75 -13.56 -2.30
CA ALA A 252 4.76 -13.90 -3.30
C ALA A 252 4.18 -14.10 -4.71
N GLY A 253 4.96 -13.77 -5.75
CA GLY A 253 4.79 -14.27 -7.11
C GLY A 253 5.64 -15.54 -7.33
N ILE A 254 5.19 -16.45 -8.19
CA ILE A 254 5.78 -17.80 -8.29
C ILE A 254 6.45 -18.07 -9.64
N GLY A 255 7.70 -18.54 -9.63
CA GLY A 255 8.31 -19.24 -10.76
C GLY A 255 8.18 -20.75 -10.56
N ILE A 256 7.60 -21.47 -11.53
CA ILE A 256 7.39 -22.92 -11.46
C ILE A 256 8.20 -23.58 -12.57
N ASN A 257 9.28 -24.31 -12.25
CA ASN A 257 9.87 -25.24 -13.20
C ASN A 257 9.07 -26.55 -13.15
N ALA A 258 8.39 -26.90 -14.23
CA ALA A 258 7.63 -28.16 -14.34
C ALA A 258 8.02 -28.96 -15.59
N GLY A 259 9.21 -28.69 -16.15
CA GLY A 259 9.73 -29.34 -17.36
C GLY A 259 10.13 -30.82 -17.18
N ARG A 260 10.17 -31.33 -15.95
CA ARG A 260 10.47 -32.76 -15.69
C ARG A 260 9.26 -33.68 -15.84
N ILE A 261 8.05 -33.15 -15.72
CA ILE A 261 6.81 -33.94 -15.77
C ILE A 261 6.72 -34.66 -17.12
N ARG A 262 6.59 -35.99 -17.11
CA ARG A 262 6.62 -36.81 -18.33
C ARG A 262 5.45 -36.51 -19.27
N ALA A 263 5.69 -36.72 -20.56
CA ALA A 263 4.72 -36.42 -21.62
C ALA A 263 3.42 -37.24 -21.56
N LEU A 264 2.45 -36.84 -22.38
CA LEU A 264 1.23 -37.61 -22.64
C LEU A 264 1.58 -38.98 -23.24
N GLY A 265 0.93 -40.05 -22.77
CA GLY A 265 1.13 -41.41 -23.28
C GLY A 265 2.36 -42.14 -22.72
N SER A 266 3.20 -41.49 -21.90
CA SER A 266 4.30 -42.18 -21.20
C SER A 266 3.77 -43.30 -20.29
N PRO A 267 4.49 -44.42 -20.13
CA PRO A 267 4.05 -45.53 -19.29
C PRO A 267 4.09 -45.16 -17.79
N ILE A 268 3.09 -45.64 -17.06
CA ILE A 268 3.05 -45.67 -15.60
C ILE A 268 3.20 -47.13 -15.17
N ARG A 269 4.10 -47.41 -14.22
CA ARG A 269 4.35 -48.74 -13.62
C ARG A 269 4.41 -49.88 -14.67
N GLY A 270 5.29 -49.73 -15.66
CA GLY A 270 5.49 -50.75 -16.70
C GLY A 270 4.34 -50.93 -17.70
N GLY A 271 3.29 -50.09 -17.65
CA GLY A 271 2.14 -50.15 -18.57
C GLY A 271 0.78 -50.33 -17.89
N GLU A 272 0.70 -50.37 -16.56
CA GLU A 272 -0.57 -50.40 -15.81
C GLU A 272 -1.52 -49.25 -16.20
N ALA A 273 -0.97 -48.08 -16.53
CA ALA A 273 -1.74 -46.93 -17.01
C ALA A 273 -0.92 -46.08 -18.00
N PHE A 274 -1.64 -45.31 -18.81
CA PHE A 274 -1.07 -44.25 -19.65
C PHE A 274 -1.02 -42.93 -18.89
N HIS A 275 0.08 -42.17 -19.03
CA HIS A 275 0.20 -40.86 -18.43
C HIS A 275 -0.67 -39.82 -19.17
N THR A 276 -1.41 -38.99 -18.43
CA THR A 276 -2.33 -37.97 -18.97
C THR A 276 -1.63 -36.67 -19.41
N GLY A 277 -0.30 -36.62 -19.28
CA GLY A 277 0.54 -35.50 -19.71
C GLY A 277 0.55 -34.31 -18.75
N CYS A 278 1.21 -33.23 -19.15
CA CYS A 278 1.50 -32.10 -18.25
C CYS A 278 0.32 -31.15 -18.05
N LEU A 279 -0.58 -31.02 -19.03
CA LEU A 279 -1.67 -30.03 -19.02
C LEU A 279 -2.64 -30.14 -17.81
N PRO A 280 -3.07 -31.34 -17.36
CA PRO A 280 -3.86 -31.47 -16.13
C PRO A 280 -3.13 -30.90 -14.90
N PHE A 281 -1.83 -31.18 -14.75
CA PHE A 281 -1.03 -30.67 -13.64
C PHE A 281 -0.77 -29.17 -13.75
N TYR A 282 -0.57 -28.63 -14.97
CA TYR A 282 -0.44 -27.19 -15.18
C TYR A 282 -1.74 -26.45 -14.82
N LYS A 283 -2.92 -27.03 -15.11
CA LYS A 283 -4.21 -26.51 -14.65
C LYS A 283 -4.36 -26.59 -13.13
N TYR A 284 -3.87 -27.65 -12.49
CA TYR A 284 -3.84 -27.77 -11.03
C TYR A 284 -2.94 -26.72 -10.37
N PHE A 285 -1.75 -26.46 -10.93
CA PHE A 285 -0.90 -25.35 -10.49
C PHE A 285 -1.57 -23.99 -10.73
N GLN A 286 -2.29 -23.81 -11.83
CA GLN A 286 -3.04 -22.57 -12.08
C GLN A 286 -4.13 -22.33 -11.03
N THR A 287 -4.90 -23.35 -10.62
CA THR A 287 -5.90 -23.19 -9.56
C THR A 287 -5.26 -22.95 -8.20
N ALA A 288 -4.12 -23.58 -7.90
CA ALA A 288 -3.30 -23.26 -6.73
C ALA A 288 -2.79 -21.80 -6.73
N VAL A 289 -2.37 -21.25 -7.89
CA VAL A 289 -1.95 -19.85 -8.03
C VAL A 289 -3.12 -18.86 -7.86
N LYS A 290 -4.36 -19.30 -8.11
CA LYS A 290 -5.57 -18.46 -8.02
C LYS A 290 -6.41 -18.71 -6.77
N SER A 291 -5.99 -19.60 -5.86
CA SER A 291 -6.74 -19.93 -4.63
C SER A 291 -6.80 -18.77 -3.63
N CYS A 292 -5.87 -17.80 -3.72
CA CYS A 292 -5.79 -16.67 -2.81
C CYS A 292 -5.43 -15.38 -3.57
N SER A 293 -5.83 -14.23 -3.02
CA SER A 293 -5.18 -12.96 -3.34
C SER A 293 -3.83 -12.88 -2.61
N GLN A 294 -2.84 -12.18 -3.20
CA GLN A 294 -1.55 -11.88 -2.57
C GLN A 294 -1.77 -11.03 -1.30
N GLY A 295 -2.01 -11.67 -0.16
CA GLY A 295 -2.26 -11.05 1.15
C GLY A 295 -3.19 -9.83 1.12
N GLY A 296 -4.26 -9.89 0.32
CA GLY A 296 -5.25 -8.82 0.14
C GLY A 296 -4.83 -7.63 -0.74
N VAL A 297 -3.72 -7.72 -1.51
CA VAL A 297 -3.14 -6.58 -2.26
C VAL A 297 -3.30 -6.68 -3.77
N ARG A 298 -3.13 -7.88 -4.36
CA ARG A 298 -3.25 -8.16 -5.82
C ARG A 298 -3.68 -9.62 -6.05
N GLY A 299 -4.03 -10.00 -7.28
CA GLY A 299 -4.25 -11.41 -7.63
C GLY A 299 -2.93 -12.18 -7.79
N GLY A 300 -2.90 -13.46 -7.40
CA GLY A 300 -1.72 -14.32 -7.57
C GLY A 300 -1.28 -14.45 -9.03
N ALA A 301 0.03 -14.44 -9.28
CA ALA A 301 0.65 -14.54 -10.60
C ALA A 301 1.81 -15.53 -10.58
N ALA A 302 1.98 -16.25 -11.68
CA ALA A 302 3.06 -17.22 -11.84
C ALA A 302 3.50 -17.35 -13.30
N THR A 303 4.76 -17.76 -13.48
CA THR A 303 5.32 -18.18 -14.77
C THR A 303 5.77 -19.62 -14.66
N LEU A 304 5.38 -20.45 -15.63
CA LEU A 304 5.75 -21.88 -15.68
C LEU A 304 6.79 -22.10 -16.80
N PHE A 305 7.85 -22.84 -16.47
CA PHE A 305 8.98 -23.12 -17.33
C PHE A 305 9.05 -24.62 -17.68
N TYR A 306 9.42 -24.89 -18.93
CA TYR A 306 9.69 -26.22 -19.50
C TYR A 306 10.75 -26.07 -20.61
N PRO A 307 11.53 -27.12 -20.94
CA PRO A 307 12.48 -27.09 -22.06
C PRO A 307 11.75 -26.94 -23.41
N LEU A 308 12.49 -26.54 -24.46
CA LEU A 308 11.95 -26.46 -25.83
C LEU A 308 11.69 -27.84 -26.46
N TRP A 309 12.44 -28.84 -26.01
CA TRP A 309 12.41 -30.24 -26.43
C TRP A 309 11.58 -31.11 -25.49
#